data_AF-A0A1I8GR69-F1
#
_entry.id   AF-A0A1I8GR69-F1
#
_cell.length_a   1.000
_cell.length_b   1.000
_cell.length_c   1.000
_cell.angle_alpha   90.00
_cell.angle_beta   90.00
_cell.angle_gamma   90.00
#
_symmetry.space_group_name_H-M   'P 1'
#
loop_
_entity.id
_entity.type
_entity.pdbx_description
1 polymer ?
#
loop_
_entity_poly.entity_id
_entity_poly.type
_entity_poly.pdbx_seq_one_letter_code
_entity_poly.pdbx_strand_id
1 'polypeptide(L)'
;MDYQLISVKHEAADAPEEYDNDDSFSGANLGGADADISRGRGSSNPAAGAGRKKAKLKEPSADLGIMSENQICVVCGDYASGFHYSALTCEACKSFFKRTVQDKHEYTCSGNFDCSVSKSMRKSCQYCRFQKCLVNGMLP
;
A
#
# COMPACT_ATOMS: atom_id res chain seq x y z
N MET A 1 -7.59 -35.85 0.36
CA MET A 1 -8.30 -34.67 -0.16
C MET A 1 -7.26 -33.81 -0.83
N ASP A 2 -7.02 -34.21 -2.06
CA ASP A 2 -5.79 -34.02 -2.82
C ASP A 2 -5.97 -32.80 -3.71
N TYR A 3 -5.29 -31.70 -3.39
CA TYR A 3 -5.20 -30.58 -4.33
C TYR A 3 -4.07 -30.89 -5.31
N GLN A 4 -4.50 -31.34 -6.47
CA GLN A 4 -3.66 -31.81 -7.55
C GLN A 4 -2.75 -30.68 -8.05
N LEU A 5 -1.46 -31.00 -8.04
CA LEU A 5 -0.32 -30.28 -8.57
C LEU A 5 -0.61 -29.78 -10.00
N ILE A 6 -0.77 -28.47 -10.18
CA ILE A 6 -0.77 -27.87 -11.53
C ILE A 6 0.71 -27.73 -11.93
N SER A 7 1.22 -28.75 -12.61
CA SER A 7 2.53 -28.73 -13.26
C SER A 7 2.56 -27.69 -14.38
N VAL A 8 2.98 -26.47 -14.07
CA VAL A 8 3.44 -25.51 -15.09
C VAL A 8 4.93 -25.77 -15.30
N LYS A 9 5.27 -26.46 -16.40
CA LYS A 9 6.65 -26.53 -16.87
C LYS A 9 7.04 -25.13 -17.34
N HIS A 10 7.80 -24.40 -16.53
CA HIS A 10 8.58 -23.27 -17.02
C HIS A 10 10.00 -23.78 -17.25
N GLU A 11 10.33 -23.95 -18.53
CA GLU A 11 11.71 -24.12 -18.97
C GLU A 11 12.48 -22.81 -18.73
N ALA A 12 13.73 -22.99 -18.28
CA ALA A 12 14.61 -21.96 -17.77
C ALA A 12 14.97 -20.90 -18.83
N ALA A 13 15.01 -19.64 -18.40
CA ALA A 13 15.79 -18.59 -19.03
C ALA A 13 16.60 -17.90 -17.94
N ASP A 14 17.91 -17.90 -18.16
CA ASP A 14 19.00 -17.50 -17.27
C ASP A 14 18.86 -16.13 -16.60
N ALA A 15 19.36 -16.08 -15.37
CA ALA A 15 19.58 -14.89 -14.55
C ALA A 15 20.68 -13.98 -15.13
N PRO A 16 20.64 -12.69 -14.80
CA PRO A 16 21.84 -12.02 -14.33
C PRO A 16 21.68 -11.62 -12.86
N GLU A 17 22.70 -12.00 -12.09
CA GLU A 17 23.01 -11.48 -10.77
C GLU A 17 23.32 -9.98 -10.86
N GLU A 18 22.76 -9.19 -9.93
CA GLU A 18 23.47 -8.13 -9.21
C GLU A 18 22.50 -7.51 -8.18
N TYR A 19 22.72 -7.87 -6.91
CA TYR A 19 22.05 -7.32 -5.74
C TYR A 19 23.02 -6.34 -5.09
N ASP A 20 22.95 -5.07 -5.48
CA ASP A 20 23.73 -4.01 -4.83
C ASP A 20 23.04 -3.55 -3.55
N ASN A 21 23.66 -3.91 -2.42
CA ASN A 21 23.45 -3.34 -1.10
C ASN A 21 24.36 -2.11 -0.92
N ASP A 22 23.78 -0.93 -0.75
CA ASP A 22 24.32 0.14 0.11
C ASP A 22 23.26 1.23 0.30
N ASP A 23 22.70 1.34 1.51
CA ASP A 23 22.71 2.64 2.18
C ASP A 23 22.60 2.40 3.70
N SER A 24 23.77 2.50 4.31
CA SER A 24 23.99 2.48 5.74
C SER A 24 23.46 3.78 6.37
N PHE A 25 22.47 3.69 7.26
CA PHE A 25 22.30 4.75 8.27
C PHE A 25 22.32 4.17 9.68
N SER A 26 23.48 4.36 10.31
CA SER A 26 23.83 4.09 11.70
C SER A 26 22.80 4.62 12.69
N GLY A 27 22.53 3.80 13.71
CA GLY A 27 21.54 4.08 14.74
C GLY A 27 21.97 5.04 15.85
N ALA A 28 21.01 5.30 16.73
CA ALA A 28 21.25 5.68 18.12
C ALA A 28 20.09 5.13 18.98
N ASN A 29 20.43 4.19 19.86
CA ASN A 29 19.65 3.81 21.03
C ASN A 29 19.77 4.91 22.10
N LEU A 30 18.68 5.31 22.74
CA LEU A 30 18.63 5.69 24.15
C LEU A 30 17.21 5.40 24.69
N GLY A 31 17.12 4.55 25.71
CA GLY A 31 15.90 4.30 26.47
C GLY A 31 15.71 5.26 27.65
N GLY A 32 14.54 5.21 28.30
CA GLY A 32 14.35 5.71 29.66
C GLY A 32 12.99 6.36 30.00
N ALA A 33 12.34 5.77 31.01
CA ALA A 33 11.52 6.37 32.07
C ALA A 33 10.05 6.79 31.82
N ASP A 34 9.20 6.02 32.51
CA ASP A 34 7.94 6.31 33.20
C ASP A 34 7.52 7.79 33.38
N ALA A 35 6.24 8.07 33.10
CA ALA A 35 5.47 9.09 33.82
C ALA A 35 3.95 8.80 33.74
N ASP A 36 3.42 8.34 34.86
CA ASP A 36 2.01 8.23 35.21
C ASP A 36 1.39 9.64 35.36
N ILE A 37 0.30 9.96 34.64
CA ILE A 37 -0.63 11.03 35.02
C ILE A 37 -2.06 10.55 34.78
N SER A 38 -2.66 10.09 35.87
CA SER A 38 -4.09 10.22 36.11
C SER A 38 -4.42 11.66 36.51
N ARG A 39 -5.46 12.28 35.91
CA ARG A 39 -6.51 13.15 36.52
C ARG A 39 -7.01 14.23 35.55
N GLY A 40 -8.33 14.37 35.46
CA GLY A 40 -8.98 15.63 35.11
C GLY A 40 -10.18 15.53 34.16
N ARG A 41 -11.35 15.07 34.65
CA ARG A 41 -12.64 15.45 34.04
C ARG A 41 -13.04 16.80 34.59
N GLY A 42 -13.28 17.77 33.72
CA GLY A 42 -13.82 19.08 34.05
C GLY A 42 -14.56 19.67 32.86
N SER A 43 -15.86 19.90 33.02
CA SER A 43 -16.81 20.44 32.04
C SER A 43 -16.58 21.90 31.68
N SER A 44 -16.83 22.29 30.43
CA SER A 44 -17.70 23.42 30.04
C SER A 44 -17.62 23.73 28.54
N ASN A 45 -18.79 23.89 27.90
CA ASN A 45 -18.94 24.54 26.59
C ASN A 45 -18.79 26.07 26.75
N PRO A 46 -18.41 26.81 25.69
CA PRO A 46 -19.44 27.52 24.93
C PRO A 46 -19.20 27.61 23.40
N ALA A 47 -20.24 28.09 22.75
CA ALA A 47 -20.49 28.16 21.32
C ALA A 47 -19.61 29.15 20.52
N ALA A 48 -19.76 29.02 19.19
CA ALA A 48 -19.72 30.05 18.15
C ALA A 48 -18.52 30.00 17.19
N GLY A 49 -18.83 30.21 15.91
CA GLY A 49 -17.93 30.92 15.00
C GLY A 49 -17.55 30.16 13.74
N ALA A 50 -18.24 30.49 12.66
CA ALA A 50 -17.93 30.13 11.29
C ALA A 50 -16.47 30.39 10.89
N GLY A 51 -15.89 29.45 10.11
CA GLY A 51 -14.60 29.63 9.47
C GLY A 51 -14.33 28.53 8.45
N ARG A 52 -14.87 28.69 7.24
CA ARG A 52 -14.52 27.84 6.08
C ARG A 52 -13.02 28.02 5.77
N LYS A 53 -12.16 27.15 6.31
CA LYS A 53 -10.76 27.11 5.89
C LYS A 53 -10.71 26.39 4.54
N LYS A 54 -10.59 27.18 3.48
CA LYS A 54 -10.33 26.70 2.12
C LYS A 54 -9.14 25.74 2.16
N ALA A 55 -9.36 24.50 1.75
CA ALA A 55 -8.29 23.55 1.50
C ALA A 55 -7.32 24.18 0.50
N LYS A 56 -6.08 24.41 0.94
CA LYS A 56 -5.00 24.82 0.06
C LYS A 56 -4.59 23.59 -0.74
N LEU A 57 -5.18 23.46 -1.93
CA LEU A 57 -4.72 22.55 -2.96
C LEU A 57 -3.26 22.91 -3.24
N LYS A 58 -2.34 22.02 -2.84
CA LYS A 58 -0.93 22.14 -3.16
C LYS A 58 -0.76 21.57 -4.56
N GLU A 59 -0.75 22.47 -5.54
CA GLU A 59 -0.38 22.19 -6.92
C GLU A 59 1.04 21.55 -6.94
N PRO A 60 1.26 20.41 -7.62
CA PRO A 60 2.60 19.91 -7.85
C PRO A 60 3.22 20.71 -9.01
N SER A 61 4.26 21.49 -8.71
CA SER A 61 5.05 22.16 -9.75
C SER A 61 5.84 21.11 -10.53
N ALA A 62 5.56 21.02 -11.82
CA ALA A 62 6.30 20.21 -12.77
C ALA A 62 7.72 20.76 -12.95
N ASP A 63 8.71 19.93 -12.66
CA ASP A 63 10.10 20.11 -13.11
C ASP A 63 10.33 19.11 -14.27
N LEU A 64 10.84 19.64 -15.39
CA LEU A 64 10.87 18.97 -16.69
C LEU A 64 12.13 18.12 -16.86
N GLY A 65 11.96 16.80 -16.84
CA GLY A 65 12.98 15.84 -17.28
C GLY A 65 12.32 14.54 -17.71
N ILE A 66 11.92 14.45 -18.99
CA ILE A 66 11.29 13.29 -19.62
C ILE A 66 10.15 12.71 -18.78
N MET A 67 8.93 13.25 -18.95
CA MET A 67 7.72 12.68 -18.36
C MET A 67 7.51 11.28 -18.95
N SER A 68 8.09 10.26 -18.34
CA SER A 68 7.71 8.88 -18.62
C SER A 68 6.20 8.78 -18.41
N GLU A 69 5.54 8.16 -19.37
CA GLU A 69 4.10 7.92 -19.39
C GLU A 69 3.61 7.60 -17.96
N ASN A 70 2.63 8.38 -17.48
CA ASN A 70 2.18 8.42 -16.09
C ASN A 70 2.30 7.06 -15.38
N GLN A 71 3.23 6.97 -14.41
CA GLN A 71 3.43 5.77 -13.60
C GLN A 71 2.20 5.57 -12.70
N ILE A 72 1.22 4.79 -13.17
CA ILE A 72 -0.04 4.53 -12.49
C ILE A 72 -0.05 3.11 -11.92
N CYS A 73 -0.53 2.99 -10.69
CA CYS A 73 -0.68 1.72 -9.99
C CYS A 73 -1.70 0.83 -10.72
N VAL A 74 -1.24 -0.29 -11.25
CA VAL A 74 -2.06 -1.25 -12.03
C VAL A 74 -3.25 -1.82 -11.23
N VAL A 75 -3.15 -1.80 -9.89
CA VAL A 75 -4.20 -2.32 -8.99
C VAL A 75 -5.33 -1.31 -8.79
N CYS A 76 -5.02 -0.05 -8.46
CA CYS A 76 -6.03 0.90 -7.97
C CYS A 76 -6.07 2.25 -8.71
N GLY A 77 -5.20 2.47 -9.68
CA GLY A 77 -5.16 3.71 -10.47
C GLY A 77 -4.58 4.93 -9.74
N ASP A 78 -4.03 4.78 -8.54
CA ASP A 78 -3.29 5.85 -7.85
C ASP A 78 -1.89 6.02 -8.45
N TYR A 79 -1.20 7.12 -8.14
CA TYR A 79 0.19 7.29 -8.57
C TYR A 79 1.07 6.18 -8.00
N ALA A 80 1.78 5.49 -8.88
CA ALA A 80 2.74 4.46 -8.50
C ALA A 80 4.01 5.12 -7.97
N SER A 81 4.60 4.50 -6.96
CA SER A 81 5.94 4.89 -6.46
C SER A 81 7.05 4.10 -7.15
N GLY A 82 6.71 3.02 -7.86
CA GLY A 82 7.65 2.16 -8.57
C GLY A 82 7.14 0.72 -8.67
N PHE A 83 8.04 -0.18 -9.07
CA PHE A 83 7.75 -1.62 -9.08
C PHE A 83 7.88 -2.18 -7.66
N HIS A 84 6.82 -2.85 -7.20
CA HIS A 84 6.82 -3.58 -5.92
C HIS A 84 6.24 -4.96 -6.18
N TYR A 85 6.95 -6.00 -5.73
CA TYR A 85 6.53 -7.39 -5.95
C TYR A 85 6.28 -7.69 -7.44
N SER A 86 7.17 -7.22 -8.33
CA SER A 86 7.10 -7.42 -9.78
C SER A 86 5.98 -6.68 -10.53
N ALA A 87 5.26 -5.75 -9.88
CA ALA A 87 4.24 -4.92 -10.55
C ALA A 87 4.35 -3.43 -10.19
N LEU A 88 4.05 -2.55 -11.16
CA LEU A 88 4.01 -1.10 -10.95
C LEU A 88 2.85 -0.70 -10.02
N THR A 89 3.14 -0.34 -8.77
CA THR A 89 2.12 -0.12 -7.75
C THR A 89 2.39 1.09 -6.86
N CYS A 90 1.36 1.55 -6.16
CA CYS A 90 1.47 2.60 -5.14
C CYS A 90 1.82 2.02 -3.76
N GLU A 91 2.36 2.84 -2.86
CA GLU A 91 2.76 2.45 -1.49
C GLU A 91 1.64 1.74 -0.70
N ALA A 92 0.39 2.16 -0.88
CA ALA A 92 -0.74 1.56 -0.19
C ALA A 92 -1.04 0.13 -0.65
N CYS A 93 -0.79 -0.20 -1.92
CA CYS A 93 -0.97 -1.55 -2.47
C CYS A 93 0.21 -2.44 -2.12
N LYS A 94 1.44 -1.91 -2.18
CA LYS A 94 2.65 -2.56 -1.64
C LYS A 94 2.46 -3.03 -0.20
N SER A 95 2.10 -2.12 0.70
CA SER A 95 1.96 -2.42 2.14
C SER A 95 0.75 -3.30 2.45
N PHE A 96 -0.27 -3.27 1.60
CA PHE A 96 -1.41 -4.18 1.70
C PHE A 96 -0.98 -5.60 1.34
N PHE A 97 -0.37 -5.78 0.16
CA PHE A 97 0.08 -7.06 -0.33
C PHE A 97 1.06 -7.75 0.64
N LYS A 98 2.05 -7.00 1.14
CA LYS A 98 3.01 -7.48 2.16
C LYS A 98 2.30 -8.13 3.36
N ARG A 99 1.36 -7.41 3.99
CA ARG A 99 0.64 -7.90 5.17
C ARG A 99 -0.26 -9.08 4.85
N THR A 100 -0.89 -9.09 3.68
CA THR A 100 -1.73 -10.21 3.26
C THR A 100 -0.91 -11.49 3.13
N VAL A 101 0.27 -11.43 2.51
CA VAL A 101 1.14 -12.59 2.29
C VAL A 101 1.81 -13.05 3.59
N GLN A 102 2.42 -12.13 4.35
CA GLN A 102 3.18 -12.47 5.56
C GLN A 102 2.30 -13.10 6.65
N ASP A 103 1.13 -12.52 6.88
CA ASP A 103 0.21 -12.98 7.92
C ASP A 103 -0.79 -14.01 7.36
N LYS A 104 -0.67 -14.38 6.08
CA LYS A 104 -1.56 -15.31 5.36
C LYS A 104 -3.05 -14.96 5.55
N HIS A 105 -3.40 -13.69 5.35
CA HIS A 105 -4.77 -13.23 5.51
C HIS A 105 -5.68 -13.86 4.46
N GLU A 106 -6.75 -14.50 4.94
CA GLU A 106 -7.85 -14.95 4.11
C GLU A 106 -8.95 -13.88 4.11
N TYR A 107 -9.29 -13.39 2.92
CA TYR A 107 -10.35 -12.40 2.75
C TYR A 107 -11.59 -13.05 2.11
N THR A 108 -12.77 -12.53 2.45
CA THR A 108 -14.04 -12.91 1.82
C THR A 108 -14.68 -11.67 1.19
N CYS A 109 -15.18 -11.79 -0.04
CA CYS A 109 -15.96 -10.72 -0.66
C CYS A 109 -17.39 -10.72 -0.10
N SER A 110 -17.93 -9.53 0.22
CA SER A 110 -19.34 -9.38 0.61
C SER A 110 -20.27 -9.09 -0.57
N GLY A 111 -19.74 -8.94 -1.79
CA GLY A 111 -20.48 -8.71 -3.03
C GLY A 111 -20.33 -9.87 -4.01
N ASN A 112 -20.28 -9.58 -5.31
CA ASN A 112 -20.23 -10.60 -6.37
C ASN A 112 -18.80 -10.97 -6.81
N PHE A 113 -17.81 -10.79 -5.94
CA PHE A 113 -16.39 -11.05 -6.24
C PHE A 113 -15.79 -10.22 -7.41
N ASP A 114 -16.45 -9.12 -7.78
CA ASP A 114 -16.11 -8.25 -8.92
C ASP A 114 -15.99 -6.76 -8.52
N CYS A 115 -15.76 -6.49 -7.23
CA CYS A 115 -15.74 -5.12 -6.72
C CYS A 115 -14.68 -4.26 -7.43
N SER A 116 -15.06 -3.07 -7.86
CA SER A 116 -14.15 -2.13 -8.50
C SER A 116 -13.12 -1.57 -7.52
N VAL A 117 -11.84 -1.75 -7.87
CA VAL A 117 -10.70 -1.31 -7.05
C VAL A 117 -10.15 0.01 -7.62
N SER A 118 -10.50 1.12 -6.99
CA SER A 118 -10.01 2.48 -7.30
C SER A 118 -9.37 3.13 -6.07
N LYS A 119 -8.68 4.27 -6.23
CA LYS A 119 -8.08 5.01 -5.10
C LYS A 119 -9.07 5.28 -3.95
N SER A 120 -10.31 5.64 -4.27
CA SER A 120 -11.36 5.93 -3.29
C SER A 120 -11.98 4.68 -2.67
N MET A 121 -12.09 3.58 -3.42
CA MET A 121 -12.85 2.39 -3.02
C MET A 121 -12.00 1.15 -2.70
N ARG A 122 -10.67 1.21 -2.84
CA ARG A 122 -9.77 0.09 -2.54
C ARG A 122 -9.82 -0.42 -1.09
N LYS A 123 -10.47 0.30 -0.18
CA LYS A 123 -10.70 -0.15 1.20
C LYS A 123 -11.99 -0.96 1.37
N SER A 124 -12.92 -0.86 0.42
CA SER A 124 -14.27 -1.44 0.54
C SER A 124 -14.28 -2.96 0.42
N CYS A 125 -13.37 -3.54 -0.38
CA CYS A 125 -13.26 -5.00 -0.51
C CYS A 125 -11.80 -5.43 -0.56
N GLN A 126 -11.33 -6.08 0.50
CA GLN A 126 -9.96 -6.60 0.61
C GLN A 126 -9.76 -7.81 -0.30
N TYR A 127 -10.77 -8.68 -0.43
CA TYR A 127 -10.71 -9.84 -1.33
C TYR A 127 -10.44 -9.42 -2.78
N CYS A 128 -11.30 -8.56 -3.36
CA CYS A 128 -11.17 -8.17 -4.77
C CYS A 128 -9.87 -7.38 -5.00
N ARG A 129 -9.44 -6.60 -4.01
CA ARG A 129 -8.15 -5.91 -4.07
C ARG A 129 -6.98 -6.90 -4.12
N PHE A 130 -6.97 -7.90 -3.26
CA PHE A 130 -5.89 -8.89 -3.23
C PHE A 130 -5.89 -9.76 -4.49
N GLN A 131 -7.06 -10.21 -4.94
CA GLN A 131 -7.20 -10.91 -6.23
C GLN A 131 -6.64 -10.06 -7.39
N LYS A 132 -6.97 -8.77 -7.43
CA LYS A 132 -6.44 -7.88 -8.45
C LYS A 132 -4.91 -7.71 -8.36
N CYS A 133 -4.32 -7.73 -7.16
CA CYS A 133 -2.86 -7.77 -7.02
C CYS A 133 -2.26 -9.00 -7.71
N LEU A 134 -2.80 -10.20 -7.42
CA LEU A 134 -2.31 -11.46 -8.02
C LEU A 134 -2.48 -11.47 -9.55
N VAL A 135 -3.64 -11.06 -10.04
CA VAL A 135 -3.94 -11.00 -11.49
C VAL A 135 -2.99 -10.06 -12.24
N ASN A 136 -2.55 -8.97 -11.59
CA ASN A 136 -1.59 -8.03 -12.19
C ASN A 136 -0.12 -8.43 -11.95
N GLY A 137 0.15 -9.67 -11.53
CA GLY A 137 1.51 -10.20 -11.42
C GLY A 137 2.23 -9.81 -10.15
N MET A 138 1.54 -9.42 -9.08
CA MET A 138 2.18 -9.27 -7.77
C MET A 138 2.52 -10.64 -7.18
N LEU A 139 3.81 -10.90 -6.96
CA LEU A 139 4.31 -12.20 -6.47
C LEU A 139 4.62 -12.18 -4.96
N PRO A 140 4.14 -13.17 -4.17
CA PRO A 140 4.33 -13.27 -2.72
C PRO A 140 5.76 -13.56 -2.28
#